data_AF-A0A6L5EQ29-F1
#
_entry.id   AF-A0A6L5EQ29-F1
#
_cell.length_a   1.000
_cell.length_b   1.000
_cell.length_c   1.000
_cell.angle_alpha   90.00
_cell.angle_beta   90.00
_cell.angle_gamma   90.00
#
_symmetry.space_group_name_H-M   'P 1'
#
loop_
_entity.id
_entity.type
_entity.pdbx_description
1 polymer ?
#
loop_
_entity_poly.entity_id
_entity_poly.type
_entity_poly.pdbx_seq_one_letter_code
_entity_poly.pdbx_strand_id
1 'polypeptide(L)'
;MFARLLLILRTPGWRRTTLLRRALAAMLLLCALVLAVTPQGTPVLFFRAELATGQEIAAGDVEIRRAAPALVPGTALRRPEDALGKVLIAPAVPGEPVTPSRLLTPAALDGQVAVPVPLSTPEIMHHGDVVSVVAQGEEAQPDVIAAGVTVLLPPGPDRPTALLSLPERDAARVATAALSTPLTVFFTRVGYASVE
;
A
#
# COMPACT_ATOMS: atom_id res chain seq x y z
N MET A 1 -16.43 33.01 -49.55
CA MET A 1 -17.36 32.45 -48.53
C MET A 1 -17.58 33.39 -47.36
N PHE A 2 -16.53 34.01 -46.80
CA PHE A 2 -16.61 35.03 -45.72
C PHE A 2 -17.44 36.29 -46.04
N ALA A 3 -17.41 36.78 -47.29
CA ALA A 3 -18.16 37.98 -47.69
C ALA A 3 -19.70 37.81 -47.65
N ARG A 4 -20.21 36.60 -47.90
CA ARG A 4 -21.63 36.28 -47.75
C ARG A 4 -22.06 36.21 -46.28
N LEU A 5 -21.17 35.75 -45.41
CA LEU A 5 -21.38 35.72 -43.95
C LEU A 5 -21.54 37.15 -43.39
N LEU A 6 -20.72 38.08 -43.86
CA LEU A 6 -20.77 39.50 -43.48
C LEU A 6 -22.01 40.23 -44.00
N LEU A 7 -22.52 39.88 -45.18
CA LEU A 7 -23.77 40.44 -45.72
C LEU A 7 -25.01 39.95 -44.96
N ILE A 8 -25.02 38.70 -44.52
CA ILE A 8 -26.07 38.14 -43.64
C ILE A 8 -26.03 38.81 -42.26
N LEU A 9 -24.84 39.24 -41.82
CA LEU A 9 -24.62 40.10 -40.65
C LEU A 9 -24.89 41.60 -40.93
N ARG A 10 -25.56 41.98 -42.03
CA ARG A 10 -25.96 43.38 -42.31
C ARG A 10 -27.46 43.67 -42.50
N THR A 11 -28.33 42.66 -42.64
CA THR A 11 -29.81 42.82 -42.62
C THR A 11 -30.45 42.54 -41.25
N PRO A 12 -31.37 43.38 -40.73
CA PRO A 12 -32.03 43.17 -39.44
C PRO A 12 -33.19 42.16 -39.58
N GLY A 13 -33.42 41.34 -38.54
CA GLY A 13 -34.64 40.52 -38.42
C GLY A 13 -34.38 39.00 -38.38
N TRP A 14 -34.67 38.39 -37.24
CA TRP A 14 -34.89 36.95 -36.93
C TRP A 14 -33.89 35.89 -37.44
N ARG A 15 -33.50 35.87 -38.72
CA ARG A 15 -32.59 34.88 -39.29
C ARG A 15 -31.19 34.92 -38.66
N ARG A 16 -30.71 36.11 -38.28
CA ARG A 16 -29.42 36.25 -37.59
C ARG A 16 -29.42 35.70 -36.18
N THR A 17 -30.48 35.97 -35.41
CA THR A 17 -30.58 35.49 -34.03
C THR A 17 -30.68 33.97 -34.03
N THR A 18 -31.36 33.37 -35.02
CA THR A 18 -31.37 31.91 -35.21
C THR A 18 -29.99 31.35 -35.56
N LEU A 19 -29.25 31.98 -36.48
CA LEU A 19 -27.89 31.53 -36.85
C LEU A 19 -26.90 31.66 -35.69
N LEU A 20 -26.90 32.80 -34.97
CA LEU A 20 -26.09 32.97 -33.77
C LEU A 20 -26.44 31.93 -32.70
N ARG A 21 -27.74 31.69 -32.44
CA ARG A 21 -28.19 30.69 -31.46
C ARG A 21 -27.73 29.28 -31.83
N ARG A 22 -27.78 28.92 -33.12
CA ARG A 22 -27.28 27.62 -33.61
C ARG A 22 -25.77 27.50 -33.49
N ALA A 23 -25.02 28.55 -33.83
CA ALA A 23 -23.57 28.57 -33.67
C ALA A 23 -23.16 28.44 -32.20
N LEU A 24 -23.83 29.17 -31.30
CA LEU A 24 -23.61 29.08 -29.86
C LEU A 24 -23.96 27.69 -29.33
N ALA A 25 -25.08 27.10 -29.76
CA ALA A 25 -25.47 25.75 -29.37
C ALA A 25 -24.45 24.70 -29.82
N ALA A 26 -23.95 24.81 -31.06
CA ALA A 26 -22.91 23.92 -31.58
C ALA A 26 -21.59 24.07 -30.79
N MET A 27 -21.21 25.30 -30.45
CA MET A 27 -20.04 25.57 -29.62
C MET A 27 -20.19 24.98 -28.21
N LEU A 28 -21.35 25.15 -27.56
CA LEU A 28 -21.62 24.56 -26.24
C LEU A 28 -21.61 23.03 -26.29
N LEU A 29 -22.19 22.42 -27.33
CA LEU A 29 -22.13 20.97 -27.54
C LEU A 29 -20.68 20.48 -27.71
N LEU A 30 -19.86 21.22 -28.44
CA LEU A 30 -18.46 20.87 -28.65
C LEU A 30 -17.65 21.00 -27.35
N CYS A 31 -17.86 22.06 -26.57
CA CYS A 31 -17.30 22.18 -25.23
C CYS A 31 -17.76 21.05 -24.30
N ALA A 32 -19.05 20.72 -24.29
CA ALA A 32 -19.58 19.63 -23.48
C ALA A 32 -18.97 18.28 -23.89
N LEU A 33 -18.80 18.02 -25.19
CA LEU A 33 -18.13 16.83 -25.70
C LEU A 33 -16.67 16.77 -25.22
N VAL A 34 -15.94 17.89 -25.30
CA VAL A 34 -14.56 17.97 -24.80
C VAL A 34 -14.52 17.68 -23.30
N LEU A 35 -15.37 18.32 -22.49
CA LEU A 35 -15.43 18.05 -21.04
C LEU A 35 -15.83 16.61 -20.72
N ALA A 36 -16.70 16.00 -21.53
CA ALA A 36 -17.15 14.62 -21.34
C ALA A 36 -16.04 13.60 -21.63
N VAL A 37 -15.15 13.87 -22.58
CA VAL A 37 -14.02 12.98 -22.91
C VAL A 37 -12.75 13.29 -22.11
N THR A 38 -12.65 14.46 -21.48
CA THR A 38 -11.49 14.77 -20.64
C THR A 38 -11.46 13.86 -19.41
N PRO A 39 -10.40 13.05 -19.23
CA PRO A 39 -10.31 12.16 -18.08
C PRO A 39 -10.17 12.98 -16.80
N GLN A 40 -11.05 12.75 -15.83
CA GLN A 40 -11.04 13.42 -14.54
C GLN A 40 -10.31 12.58 -13.47
N GLY A 41 -9.78 13.25 -12.44
CA GLY A 41 -9.14 12.60 -11.29
C GLY A 41 -7.63 12.47 -11.38
N THR A 42 -7.03 12.05 -10.27
CA THR A 42 -5.58 11.88 -10.13
C THR A 42 -5.21 10.42 -10.41
N PRO A 43 -4.14 10.15 -11.19
CA PRO A 43 -3.65 8.79 -11.39
C PRO A 43 -3.06 8.26 -10.09
N VAL A 44 -3.53 7.09 -9.66
CA VAL A 44 -3.13 6.40 -8.43
C VAL A 44 -3.00 4.91 -8.74
N LEU A 45 -2.09 4.25 -8.04
CA LEU A 45 -1.86 2.82 -8.16
C LEU A 45 -2.86 2.05 -7.28
N PHE A 46 -3.50 1.03 -7.85
CA PHE A 46 -4.45 0.15 -7.18
C PHE A 46 -4.04 -1.30 -7.35
N PHE A 47 -4.40 -2.14 -6.40
CA PHE A 47 -4.29 -3.59 -6.54
C PHE A 47 -5.35 -4.12 -7.52
N ARG A 48 -4.93 -4.99 -8.42
CA ARG A 48 -5.78 -5.62 -9.45
C ARG A 48 -6.32 -6.97 -9.00
N ALA A 49 -5.54 -7.70 -8.20
CA ALA A 49 -5.87 -9.01 -7.68
C ALA A 49 -5.75 -9.02 -6.15
N GLU A 50 -6.31 -10.07 -5.55
CA GLU A 50 -6.07 -10.34 -4.14
C GLU A 50 -4.64 -10.86 -3.96
N LEU A 51 -3.90 -10.24 -3.06
CA LEU A 51 -2.53 -10.60 -2.73
C LEU A 51 -2.45 -10.99 -1.27
N ALA A 52 -1.87 -12.16 -1.01
CA ALA A 52 -1.57 -12.60 0.34
C ALA A 52 -0.36 -11.86 0.92
N THR A 53 -0.28 -11.81 2.24
CA THR A 53 0.90 -11.30 2.93
C THR A 53 2.16 -12.09 2.56
N GLY A 54 3.30 -11.41 2.47
CA GLY A 54 4.59 -12.00 2.13
C GLY A 54 4.81 -12.21 0.63
N GLN A 55 3.83 -11.88 -0.22
CA GLN A 55 4.01 -11.88 -1.68
C GLN A 55 4.74 -10.62 -2.14
N GLU A 56 5.60 -10.77 -3.13
CA GLU A 56 6.24 -9.67 -3.84
C GLU A 56 5.26 -9.07 -4.86
N ILE A 57 5.21 -7.75 -4.96
CA ILE A 57 4.36 -7.07 -5.95
C ILE A 57 4.98 -7.20 -7.33
N ALA A 58 4.29 -7.90 -8.24
CA ALA A 58 4.63 -7.95 -9.65
C ALA A 58 3.84 -6.92 -10.47
N ALA A 59 4.31 -6.64 -11.68
CA ALA A 59 3.68 -5.69 -12.59
C ALA A 59 2.26 -6.08 -13.02
N GLY A 60 1.90 -7.36 -12.92
CA GLY A 60 0.55 -7.86 -13.22
C GLY A 60 -0.48 -7.57 -12.13
N ASP A 61 -0.03 -7.32 -10.90
CA ASP A 61 -0.89 -7.24 -9.72
C ASP A 61 -1.34 -5.82 -9.40
N VAL A 62 -0.79 -4.83 -10.10
CA VAL A 62 -1.09 -3.41 -9.91
C VAL A 62 -1.56 -2.77 -11.20
N GLU A 63 -2.47 -1.82 -11.08
CA GLU A 63 -2.96 -1.02 -12.18
C GLU A 63 -3.06 0.46 -11.81
N ILE A 64 -2.89 1.34 -12.80
CA ILE A 64 -3.08 2.78 -12.59
C ILE A 64 -4.52 3.11 -12.93
N ARG A 65 -5.26 3.62 -11.94
CA ARG A 65 -6.63 4.10 -12.11
C ARG A 65 -6.71 5.58 -11.73
N ARG A 66 -7.57 6.34 -12.39
CA ARG A 66 -7.89 7.71 -11.96
C ARG A 66 -8.98 7.68 -10.91
N ALA A 67 -8.72 8.31 -9.78
CA ALA A 67 -9.66 8.43 -8.68
C ALA A 67 -9.84 9.90 -8.25
N ALA A 68 -10.99 10.20 -7.65
CA ALA A 68 -11.25 11.53 -7.11
C ALA A 68 -10.24 11.83 -5.98
N PRO A 69 -9.59 13.01 -5.96
CA PRO A 69 -8.56 13.32 -4.96
C PRO A 69 -9.04 13.19 -3.51
N ALA A 70 -10.32 13.45 -3.26
CA ALA A 70 -10.94 13.35 -1.94
C ALA A 70 -11.07 11.91 -1.42
N LEU A 71 -11.01 10.90 -2.30
CA LEU A 71 -11.12 9.48 -1.95
C LEU A 71 -9.77 8.76 -1.90
N VAL A 72 -8.68 9.47 -2.24
CA VAL A 72 -7.34 8.92 -2.33
C VAL A 72 -6.56 9.25 -1.06
N PRO A 73 -6.01 8.26 -0.35
CA PRO A 73 -5.09 8.50 0.75
C PRO A 73 -3.91 9.36 0.29
N GLY A 74 -3.51 10.37 1.08
CA GLY A 74 -2.44 11.29 0.69
C GLY A 74 -1.09 10.62 0.39
N THR A 75 -0.86 9.44 0.96
CA THR A 75 0.35 8.63 0.80
C THR A 75 0.26 7.58 -0.31
N ALA A 76 -0.83 7.52 -1.07
CA ALA A 76 -0.99 6.51 -2.12
C ALA A 76 0.05 6.67 -3.23
N LEU A 77 0.64 5.56 -3.64
CA LEU A 77 1.63 5.50 -4.71
C LEU A 77 0.98 5.81 -6.06
N ARG A 78 1.74 6.46 -6.93
CA ARG A 78 1.27 6.89 -8.25
C ARG A 78 2.01 6.21 -9.39
N ARG A 79 3.19 5.67 -9.12
CA ARG A 79 4.04 5.03 -10.11
C ARG A 79 4.27 3.57 -9.76
N PRO A 80 4.21 2.65 -10.74
CA PRO A 80 4.45 1.23 -10.49
C PRO A 80 5.84 0.97 -9.93
N GLU A 81 6.87 1.67 -10.41
CA GLU A 81 8.25 1.50 -9.94
C GLU A 81 8.44 1.70 -8.43
N ASP A 82 7.55 2.47 -7.78
CA ASP A 82 7.60 2.69 -6.34
C ASP A 82 7.05 1.49 -5.54
N ALA A 83 6.34 0.56 -6.19
CA ALA A 83 5.69 -0.59 -5.56
C ALA A 83 6.34 -1.93 -5.96
N LEU A 84 6.86 -2.04 -7.19
CA LEU A 84 7.43 -3.27 -7.72
C LEU A 84 8.63 -3.74 -6.90
N GLY A 85 8.73 -5.05 -6.69
CA GLY A 85 9.82 -5.66 -5.92
C GLY A 85 9.72 -5.50 -4.41
N LYS A 86 8.66 -4.86 -3.91
CA LYS A 86 8.37 -4.75 -2.48
C LYS A 86 7.46 -5.88 -2.02
N VAL A 87 7.62 -6.27 -0.76
CA VAL A 87 6.86 -7.37 -0.16
C VAL A 87 5.67 -6.83 0.63
N LEU A 88 4.50 -7.42 0.44
CA LEU A 88 3.29 -7.05 1.19
C LEU A 88 3.38 -7.51 2.66
N ILE A 89 3.13 -6.61 3.61
CA ILE A 89 3.10 -6.93 5.05
C ILE A 89 1.69 -7.21 5.58
N ALA A 90 0.68 -6.96 4.77
CA ALA A 90 -0.73 -7.26 5.03
C ALA A 90 -1.39 -7.73 3.72
N PRO A 91 -2.46 -8.54 3.78
CA PRO A 91 -3.17 -8.94 2.56
C PRO A 91 -3.80 -7.70 1.91
N ALA A 92 -3.88 -7.71 0.58
CA ALA A 92 -4.53 -6.66 -0.19
C ALA A 92 -5.64 -7.23 -1.06
N VAL A 93 -6.69 -6.43 -1.23
CA VAL A 93 -7.86 -6.77 -2.04
C VAL A 93 -7.91 -5.92 -3.31
N PRO A 94 -8.54 -6.42 -4.39
CA PRO A 94 -8.67 -5.66 -5.62
C PRO A 94 -9.42 -4.34 -5.40
N GLY A 95 -8.93 -3.27 -6.01
CA GLY A 95 -9.51 -1.92 -5.89
C GLY A 95 -9.05 -1.13 -4.68
N GLU A 96 -8.15 -1.67 -3.86
CA GLU A 96 -7.50 -0.91 -2.79
C GLU A 96 -6.32 -0.07 -3.31
N PRO A 97 -6.14 1.20 -2.88
CA PRO A 97 -4.98 2.01 -3.23
C PRO A 97 -3.69 1.45 -2.62
N VAL A 98 -2.62 1.38 -3.42
CA VAL A 98 -1.30 0.94 -2.94
C VAL A 98 -0.68 2.04 -2.07
N THR A 99 -0.38 1.71 -0.81
CA THR A 99 0.25 2.63 0.14
C THR A 99 1.61 2.09 0.61
N PRO A 100 2.63 2.95 0.77
CA PRO A 100 3.99 2.52 1.13
C PRO A 100 4.06 1.93 2.54
N SER A 101 3.16 2.32 3.44
CA SER A 101 3.10 1.79 4.81
C SER A 101 2.74 0.30 4.87
N ARG A 102 2.27 -0.30 3.78
CA ARG A 102 1.99 -1.74 3.66
C ARG A 102 3.09 -2.52 2.95
N LEU A 103 4.18 -1.86 2.58
CA LEU A 103 5.24 -2.44 1.77
C LEU A 103 6.53 -2.54 2.59
N LEU A 104 7.07 -3.75 2.69
CA LEU A 104 8.43 -3.96 3.16
C LEU A 104 9.39 -3.61 2.01
N THR A 105 10.26 -2.64 2.24
CA THR A 105 11.34 -2.32 1.32
C THR A 105 12.59 -3.12 1.75
N PRO A 106 13.36 -3.74 0.85
CA PRO A 106 14.59 -4.45 1.21
C PRO A 106 15.59 -3.58 1.99
N ALA A 107 15.59 -2.26 1.73
CA ALA A 107 16.39 -1.27 2.46
C ALA A 107 15.93 -1.02 3.91
N ALA A 108 14.74 -1.48 4.33
CA ALA A 108 14.27 -1.34 5.71
C ALA A 108 15.01 -2.28 6.69
N LEU A 109 15.84 -3.18 6.16
CA LEU A 109 16.63 -4.14 6.91
C LEU A 109 18.07 -3.62 7.16
N ASP A 110 18.28 -2.31 7.36
CA ASP A 110 19.58 -1.66 7.63
C ASP A 110 20.47 -2.42 8.66
N GLY A 111 21.23 -3.42 8.21
CA GLY A 111 21.99 -4.33 9.07
C GLY A 111 21.16 -5.31 9.91
N GLN A 112 19.86 -5.42 9.63
CA GLN A 112 18.94 -6.37 10.27
C GLN A 112 18.62 -7.53 9.32
N VAL A 113 18.34 -8.69 9.88
CA VAL A 113 18.04 -9.93 9.15
C VAL A 113 16.65 -10.39 9.56
N ALA A 114 15.84 -10.81 8.58
CA ALA A 114 14.55 -11.42 8.83
C ALA A 114 14.75 -12.90 9.21
N VAL A 115 14.42 -13.26 10.45
CA VAL A 115 14.55 -14.63 10.96
C VAL A 115 13.15 -15.23 11.19
N PRO A 116 12.84 -16.40 10.58
CA PRO A 116 11.64 -17.15 10.90
C PRO A 116 11.78 -17.82 12.27
N VAL A 117 10.90 -17.46 13.20
CA VAL A 117 10.86 -18.01 14.54
C VAL A 117 9.53 -18.76 14.73
N PRO A 118 9.56 -20.10 14.90
CA PRO A 118 8.37 -20.85 15.25
C PRO A 118 7.96 -20.51 16.68
N LEU A 119 6.71 -20.10 16.87
CA LEU A 119 6.19 -19.74 18.19
C LEU A 119 5.26 -20.84 18.69
N SER A 120 5.47 -21.27 19.93
CA SER A 120 4.65 -22.30 20.59
C SER A 120 3.27 -21.80 21.02
N THR A 121 3.07 -20.48 21.13
CA THR A 121 1.79 -19.88 21.52
C THR A 121 1.36 -18.81 20.51
N PRO A 122 0.13 -18.88 19.96
CA PRO A 122 -0.40 -17.84 19.11
C PRO A 122 -0.87 -16.67 19.98
N GLU A 123 0.05 -15.77 20.30
CA GLU A 123 -0.32 -14.48 20.89
C GLU A 123 -0.77 -13.52 19.78
N ILE A 124 -1.65 -12.57 20.11
CA ILE A 124 -2.17 -11.60 19.13
C ILE A 124 -1.05 -10.60 18.82
N MET A 125 -0.22 -10.92 17.82
CA MET A 125 0.88 -10.10 17.34
C MET A 125 0.48 -9.33 16.09
N HIS A 126 0.97 -8.11 15.98
CA HIS A 126 0.78 -7.26 14.82
C HIS A 126 2.12 -6.88 14.20
N HIS A 127 2.08 -6.54 12.92
CA HIS A 127 3.24 -5.96 12.25
C HIS A 127 3.69 -4.70 12.99
N GLY A 128 5.00 -4.60 13.25
CA GLY A 128 5.61 -3.46 13.95
C GLY A 128 5.65 -3.57 15.48
N ASP A 129 5.07 -4.62 16.07
CA ASP A 129 5.21 -4.87 17.51
C ASP A 129 6.68 -5.10 17.88
N VAL A 130 7.08 -4.63 19.08
CA VAL A 130 8.43 -4.83 19.60
C VAL A 130 8.39 -5.87 20.71
N VAL A 131 9.01 -7.01 20.43
CA VAL A 131 9.04 -8.18 21.30
C VAL A 131 10.46 -8.50 21.74
N SER A 132 10.56 -9.24 22.83
CA SER A 132 11.81 -9.86 23.27
C SER A 132 11.65 -11.38 23.18
N VAL A 133 12.65 -12.04 22.62
CA VAL A 133 12.68 -13.50 22.41
C VAL A 133 13.38 -14.13 23.61
N VAL A 134 12.68 -15.05 24.26
CA VAL A 134 13.20 -15.82 25.40
C VAL A 134 13.22 -17.30 25.08
N ALA A 135 14.28 -17.97 25.50
CA ALA A 135 14.32 -19.42 25.55
C ALA A 135 14.00 -19.92 26.96
N GLN A 136 13.47 -21.14 27.03
CA GLN A 136 13.35 -21.86 28.28
C GLN A 136 14.75 -22.26 28.77
N GLY A 137 15.19 -21.69 29.90
CA GLY A 137 16.45 -22.03 30.56
C GLY A 137 16.36 -23.31 31.40
N GLU A 138 17.50 -23.92 31.70
CA GLU A 138 17.62 -25.19 32.46
C GLU A 138 17.15 -25.07 33.93
N GLU A 139 17.17 -23.88 34.53
CA GLU A 139 16.83 -23.63 35.95
C GLU A 139 15.56 -22.78 36.15
N ALA A 140 14.55 -22.93 35.27
CA ALA A 140 13.27 -22.20 35.35
C ALA A 140 13.39 -20.65 35.32
N GLN A 141 14.58 -20.12 35.02
CA GLN A 141 14.80 -18.71 34.73
C GLN A 141 14.77 -18.52 33.19
N PRO A 142 13.93 -17.63 32.65
CA PRO A 142 13.90 -17.38 31.21
C PRO A 142 15.20 -16.67 30.77
N ASP A 143 15.89 -17.22 29.78
CA ASP A 143 17.08 -16.61 29.20
C ASP A 143 16.69 -15.72 28.02
N VAL A 144 17.01 -14.43 28.10
CA VAL A 144 16.68 -13.45 27.06
C VAL A 144 17.75 -13.49 25.98
N ILE A 145 17.42 -14.11 24.85
CA ILE A 145 18.38 -14.29 23.74
C ILE A 145 18.50 -13.00 22.93
N ALA A 146 17.37 -12.32 22.69
CA ALA A 146 17.32 -11.08 21.94
C ALA A 146 16.20 -10.17 22.46
N ALA A 147 16.49 -8.89 22.61
CA ALA A 147 15.54 -7.88 23.09
C ALA A 147 15.32 -6.79 22.04
N GLY A 148 14.13 -6.20 22.01
CA GLY A 148 13.83 -5.07 21.11
C GLY A 148 13.65 -5.48 19.63
N VAL A 149 13.21 -6.70 19.40
CA VAL A 149 13.03 -7.30 18.08
C VAL A 149 11.71 -6.85 17.47
N THR A 150 11.70 -6.42 16.21
CA THR A 150 10.48 -5.96 15.54
C THR A 150 9.79 -7.09 14.77
N VAL A 151 8.49 -7.23 14.92
CA VAL A 151 7.67 -8.19 14.18
C VAL A 151 7.45 -7.69 12.75
N LEU A 152 8.04 -8.38 11.77
CA LEU A 152 7.84 -8.12 10.35
C LEU A 152 6.61 -8.83 9.81
N LEU A 153 6.42 -10.08 10.22
CA LEU A 153 5.26 -10.89 9.86
C LEU A 153 4.74 -11.60 11.11
N PRO A 154 3.48 -11.34 11.52
CA PRO A 154 2.88 -12.09 12.60
C PRO A 154 2.63 -13.55 12.19
N PRO A 155 2.57 -14.49 13.14
CA PRO A 155 2.24 -15.88 12.86
C PRO A 155 0.81 -15.99 12.32
N GLY A 156 0.60 -16.86 11.32
CA GLY A 156 -0.69 -17.10 10.69
C GLY A 156 -1.35 -18.41 11.16
N PRO A 157 -2.65 -18.61 10.90
CA PRO A 157 -3.38 -19.81 11.31
C PRO A 157 -2.82 -21.10 10.69
N ASP A 158 -2.35 -21.02 9.44
CA ASP A 158 -1.75 -22.17 8.73
C ASP A 158 -0.22 -22.26 8.93
N ARG A 159 0.41 -21.23 9.48
CA ARG A 159 1.86 -21.13 9.68
C ARG A 159 2.18 -20.41 11.00
N PRO A 160 2.42 -21.13 12.11
CA PRO A 160 2.74 -20.56 13.42
C PRO A 160 4.20 -20.06 13.47
N THR A 161 4.64 -19.36 12.44
CA THR A 161 6.00 -18.83 12.30
C THR A 161 5.92 -17.34 12.11
N ALA A 162 6.50 -16.60 13.06
CA ALA A 162 6.66 -15.16 12.94
C ALA A 162 7.96 -14.83 12.20
N LEU A 163 7.98 -13.80 11.35
CA LEU A 163 9.22 -13.22 10.84
C LEU A 163 9.60 -12.05 11.73
N LEU A 164 10.79 -12.13 12.31
CA LEU A 164 11.33 -11.14 13.21
C LEU A 164 12.52 -10.44 12.58
N SER A 165 12.62 -9.12 12.76
CA SER A 165 13.79 -8.33 12.35
C SER A 165 14.79 -8.27 13.50
N LEU A 166 15.93 -8.94 13.35
CA LEU A 166 17.01 -8.97 14.35
C LEU A 166 18.32 -8.43 13.78
N PRO A 167 19.21 -7.86 14.61
CA PRO A 167 20.59 -7.64 14.22
C PRO A 167 21.26 -8.98 13.86
N GLU A 168 22.17 -9.00 12.89
CA GLU A 168 22.82 -10.24 12.40
C GLU A 168 23.43 -11.10 13.52
N ARG A 169 24.00 -10.46 14.55
CA ARG A 169 24.59 -11.14 15.71
C ARG A 169 23.56 -11.91 16.55
N ASP A 170 22.38 -11.34 16.73
CA ASP A 170 21.30 -11.91 17.53
C ASP A 170 20.50 -12.93 16.71
N ALA A 171 20.39 -12.70 15.40
CA ALA A 171 19.77 -13.62 14.44
C ALA A 171 20.37 -15.03 14.50
N ALA A 172 21.71 -15.14 14.51
CA ALA A 172 22.38 -16.44 14.58
C ALA A 172 22.11 -17.18 15.91
N ARG A 173 22.05 -16.44 17.02
CA ARG A 173 21.75 -17.02 18.35
C ARG A 173 20.31 -17.51 18.43
N VAL A 174 19.35 -16.70 17.98
CA VAL A 174 17.94 -17.07 17.94
C VAL A 174 17.69 -18.24 17.00
N ALA A 175 18.31 -18.26 15.81
CA ALA A 175 18.18 -19.37 14.88
C ALA A 175 18.72 -20.69 15.46
N THR A 176 19.84 -20.64 16.20
CA THR A 176 20.39 -21.82 16.88
C THR A 176 19.49 -22.29 18.00
N ALA A 177 19.00 -21.37 18.84
CA ALA A 177 18.10 -21.69 19.94
C ALA A 177 16.74 -22.23 19.46
N ALA A 178 16.21 -21.74 18.34
CA ALA A 178 14.98 -22.22 17.73
C ALA A 178 15.07 -23.70 17.29
N LEU A 179 16.28 -24.21 17.00
CA LEU A 179 16.51 -25.60 16.63
C LEU A 179 16.60 -26.53 17.85
N SER A 180 17.01 -26.01 19.01
CA SER A 180 17.27 -26.81 20.21
C SER A 180 16.17 -26.75 21.24
N THR A 181 15.44 -25.63 21.32
CA THR A 181 14.59 -25.31 22.48
C THR A 181 13.30 -24.60 22.02
N PRO A 182 12.14 -24.90 22.63
CA PRO A 182 10.95 -24.09 22.41
C PRO A 182 11.19 -22.63 22.80
N LEU A 183 10.79 -21.71 21.92
CA LEU A 183 10.95 -20.27 22.11
C LEU A 183 9.60 -19.63 22.47
N THR A 184 9.64 -18.70 23.41
CA THR A 184 8.51 -17.85 23.80
C THR A 184 8.88 -16.40 23.54
N VAL A 185 7.89 -15.57 23.26
CA VAL A 185 8.07 -14.12 23.10
C VAL A 185 7.30 -13.40 24.19
N PHE A 186 7.79 -12.24 24.62
CA PHE A 186 7.02 -11.32 25.45
C PHE A 186 7.06 -9.91 24.86
N PHE A 187 5.95 -9.18 24.98
CA PHE A 187 5.85 -7.82 24.47
C PHE A 187 6.61 -6.83 25.35
N THR A 188 7.51 -6.06 24.74
CA THR A 188 8.18 -4.95 25.41
C THR A 188 7.49 -3.62 25.10
N ARG A 189 6.98 -3.47 23.87
CA ARG A 189 6.11 -2.36 23.46
C ARG A 189 5.09 -2.87 22.45
N VAL A 190 3.82 -2.63 22.73
CA VAL A 190 2.71 -2.89 21.80
C VAL A 190 2.62 -1.70 20.84
N GLY A 191 2.57 -1.95 19.53
CA GLY A 191 2.51 -0.91 18.49
C GLY A 191 1.24 -0.05 18.53
N TYR A 192 0.23 -0.45 19.31
CA TYR A 192 -0.93 0.37 19.67
C TYR A 192 -0.63 1.33 20.83
N ALA A 193 0.37 2.20 20.66
CA ALA A 193 0.35 3.43 21.41
C ALA A 193 -0.75 4.31 20.79
N SER A 194 -1.86 4.42 21.53
CA SER A 194 -2.95 5.34 21.30
C SER A 194 -2.37 6.71 20.91
N VAL A 195 -2.66 7.14 19.68
CA VAL A 195 -2.50 8.54 19.32
C VAL A 195 -3.59 9.28 20.07
N GLU A 196 -3.23 9.93 21.19
CA GLU A 196 -3.98 11.09 21.69
C GLU A 196 -3.78 12.28 20.75
#